data_AF-A0A1E9IJF1-F1
#
_entry.id   AF-A0A1E9IJF1-F1
#
_cell.length_a   1.000
_cell.length_b   1.000
_cell.length_c   1.000
_cell.angle_alpha   90.00
_cell.angle_beta   90.00
_cell.angle_gamma   90.00
#
_symmetry.space_group_name_H-M   'P 1'
#
loop_
_entity.id
_entity.type
_entity.pdbx_description
1 polymer ?
#
loop_
_entity_poly.entity_id
_entity_poly.type
_entity_poly.pdbx_seq_one_letter_code
_entity_poly.pdbx_strand_id
1 'polypeptide(L)'
;MGIAEAVKLRLKMFKITVSTEDEDILEYLINKSLNSINNITNQDYTADTFPTSIFEIWVDKAAGEYINLKKTTGELPEDYDLLLLVNQVKLGDTSVNLGEGTASSDEQRLNAVINFLMIGRDRELIRFRRMSR
;
A
#
# COMPACT_ATOMS: atom_id res chain seq x y z
N MET A 1 -2.50 16.90 -5.60
CA MET A 1 -1.42 15.92 -5.83
C MET A 1 -2.06 14.74 -6.52
N GLY A 2 -1.53 14.30 -7.67
CA GLY A 2 -2.06 13.14 -8.38
C GLY A 2 -1.71 11.83 -7.65
N ILE A 3 -2.38 10.74 -8.05
CA ILE A 3 -2.17 9.43 -7.44
C ILE A 3 -0.74 8.93 -7.66
N ALA A 4 -0.17 9.10 -8.86
CA ALA A 4 1.17 8.64 -9.17
C ALA A 4 2.23 9.36 -8.33
N GLU A 5 2.11 10.67 -8.15
CA GLU A 5 3.01 11.46 -7.32
C GLU A 5 2.86 11.11 -5.83
N ALA A 6 1.64 10.83 -5.38
CA ALA A 6 1.39 10.39 -4.02
C ALA A 6 2.04 9.02 -3.74
N VAL A 7 1.96 8.09 -4.68
CA VAL A 7 2.60 6.77 -4.57
C VAL A 7 4.13 6.89 -4.61
N LYS A 8 4.69 7.69 -5.52
CA LYS A 8 6.13 7.97 -5.55
C LYS A 8 6.61 8.61 -4.24
N LEU A 9 5.84 9.55 -3.68
CA LEU A 9 6.13 10.14 -2.38
C LEU A 9 6.09 9.08 -1.27
N ARG A 10 5.08 8.21 -1.27
CA ARG A 10 4.94 7.13 -0.29
C ARG A 10 6.12 6.14 -0.35
N LEU A 11 6.54 5.73 -1.55
CA LEU A 11 7.71 4.88 -1.77
C LEU A 11 8.99 5.54 -1.29
N LYS A 12 9.14 6.86 -1.53
CA LYS A 12 10.27 7.64 -1.02
C LYS A 12 10.35 7.66 0.51
N MET A 13 9.22 7.60 1.23
CA MET A 13 9.23 7.45 2.70
C MET A 13 9.90 6.15 3.15
N PHE A 14 9.90 5.11 2.30
CA PHE A 14 10.57 3.83 2.51
C PHE A 14 11.98 3.78 1.92
N LYS A 15 12.51 4.92 1.45
CA LYS A 15 13.77 5.05 0.69
C LYS A 15 13.77 4.29 -0.63
N ILE A 16 12.59 4.03 -1.20
CA ILE A 16 12.44 3.38 -2.51
C ILE A 16 12.15 4.46 -3.56
N THR A 17 12.96 4.49 -4.61
CA THR A 17 12.76 5.39 -5.75
C THR A 17 12.24 4.58 -6.93
N VAL A 18 11.26 5.13 -7.65
CA VAL A 18 10.74 4.53 -8.88
C VAL A 18 11.65 4.92 -10.03
N SER A 19 12.17 3.94 -10.76
CA SER A 19 12.97 4.20 -11.96
C SER A 19 12.08 4.71 -13.10
N THR A 20 12.66 5.36 -14.11
CA THR A 20 11.91 5.80 -15.29
C THR A 20 11.36 4.63 -16.11
N GLU A 21 12.00 3.46 -16.03
CA GLU A 21 11.58 2.25 -16.73
C GLU A 21 10.37 1.59 -16.06
N ASP A 22 10.18 1.85 -14.76
CA ASP A 22 9.08 1.31 -13.97
C ASP A 22 7.82 2.20 -14.00
N GLU A 23 7.77 3.30 -14.76
CA GLU A 23 6.63 4.22 -14.73
C GLU A 23 5.33 3.54 -15.22
N ASP A 24 5.38 2.83 -16.34
CA ASP A 24 4.23 2.08 -16.86
C ASP A 24 3.82 0.94 -15.92
N ILE A 25 4.81 0.32 -15.25
CA ILE A 25 4.58 -0.71 -14.24
C ILE A 25 3.85 -0.10 -13.04
N LEU A 26 4.31 1.07 -12.56
CA LEU A 26 3.68 1.77 -11.45
C LEU A 26 2.23 2.14 -11.79
N GLU A 27 1.97 2.65 -13.00
CA GLU A 27 0.63 2.98 -13.46
C GLU A 27 -0.27 1.74 -13.49
N TYR A 28 0.23 0.61 -14.00
CA TYR A 28 -0.50 -0.66 -13.95
C TYR A 28 -0.85 -1.08 -12.51
N LEU A 29 0.09 -0.97 -11.57
CA LEU A 29 -0.15 -1.33 -10.16
C LEU A 29 -1.12 -0.38 -9.45
N ILE A 30 -1.11 0.91 -9.81
CA ILE A 30 -2.10 1.90 -9.37
C ILE A 30 -3.49 1.49 -9.83
N ASN A 31 -3.65 1.14 -11.11
CA ASN A 31 -4.93 0.71 -11.68
C ASN A 31 -5.40 -0.63 -11.07
N LYS A 32 -4.49 -1.59 -10.88
CA LYS A 32 -4.77 -2.84 -10.17
C LYS A 32 -5.31 -2.58 -8.75
N SER A 33 -4.70 -1.65 -8.04
CA SER A 33 -5.10 -1.26 -6.68
C SER A 33 -6.48 -0.61 -6.66
N LEU A 34 -6.78 0.27 -7.63
CA LEU A 34 -8.10 0.87 -7.78
C LEU A 34 -9.18 -0.19 -8.05
N ASN A 35 -8.90 -1.13 -8.96
CA ASN A 35 -9.80 -2.23 -9.27
C ASN A 35 -10.08 -3.11 -8.04
N SER A 36 -9.08 -3.38 -7.21
CA SER A 36 -9.26 -4.09 -5.93
C SER A 36 -10.22 -3.33 -5.00
N ILE A 37 -10.06 -2.02 -4.87
CA ILE A 37 -10.95 -1.17 -4.05
C ILE A 37 -12.38 -1.15 -4.60
N ASN A 38 -12.52 -1.00 -5.92
CA ASN A 38 -13.80 -1.03 -6.63
C ASN A 38 -14.52 -2.37 -6.39
N ASN A 39 -13.80 -3.49 -6.45
CA ASN A 39 -14.37 -4.81 -6.15
C ASN A 39 -14.84 -4.93 -4.69
N ILE A 40 -14.07 -4.44 -3.71
CA ILE A 40 -14.44 -4.48 -2.29
C ILE A 40 -15.67 -3.61 -2.01
N THR A 41 -15.71 -2.42 -2.60
CA THR A 41 -16.76 -1.42 -2.37
C THR A 41 -17.97 -1.61 -3.29
N ASN A 42 -17.86 -2.44 -4.33
CA ASN A 42 -18.85 -2.54 -5.41
C ASN A 42 -19.17 -1.15 -6.00
N GLN A 43 -18.12 -0.42 -6.36
CA GLN A 43 -18.17 0.92 -6.96
C GLN A 43 -17.35 0.93 -8.24
N ASP A 44 -17.44 2.02 -8.99
CA ASP A 44 -16.65 2.28 -10.20
C ASP A 44 -15.92 3.61 -10.06
N TYR A 45 -15.02 3.70 -9.07
CA TYR A 45 -14.21 4.89 -8.88
C TYR A 45 -13.17 5.01 -9.99
N THR A 46 -12.88 6.26 -10.33
CA THR A 46 -11.82 6.73 -11.22
C THR A 46 -10.89 7.68 -10.45
N ALA A 47 -9.77 8.08 -11.05
CA ALA A 47 -8.87 9.06 -10.42
C ALA A 47 -9.57 10.36 -9.99
N ASP A 48 -10.58 10.79 -10.76
CA ASP A 48 -11.34 12.03 -10.51
C ASP A 48 -12.48 11.86 -9.48
N THR A 49 -13.00 10.64 -9.34
CA THR A 49 -14.17 10.37 -8.48
C THR A 49 -13.80 9.68 -7.17
N PHE A 50 -12.54 9.29 -7.00
CA PHE A 50 -12.08 8.60 -5.81
C PHE A 50 -12.21 9.49 -4.55
N PRO A 51 -12.83 9.00 -3.45
CA PRO A 51 -13.05 9.83 -2.28
C PRO A 51 -11.75 10.23 -1.57
N THR A 52 -11.56 11.53 -1.32
CA THR A 52 -10.37 12.06 -0.62
C THR A 52 -10.18 11.45 0.76
N SER A 53 -11.27 11.12 1.46
CA SER A 53 -11.23 10.58 2.84
C SER A 53 -10.56 9.20 2.98
N ILE A 54 -10.37 8.49 1.85
CA ILE A 54 -9.72 7.18 1.81
C ILE A 54 -8.59 7.14 0.77
N PHE A 55 -8.15 8.30 0.29
CA PHE A 55 -7.14 8.42 -0.77
C PHE A 55 -5.84 7.69 -0.39
N GLU A 56 -5.45 7.73 0.88
CA GLU A 56 -4.27 7.08 1.41
C GLU A 56 -4.33 5.55 1.28
N ILE A 57 -5.52 4.94 1.26
CA ILE A 57 -5.66 3.48 1.09
C ILE A 57 -5.25 3.07 -0.33
N TRP A 58 -5.61 3.88 -1.33
CA TRP A 58 -5.20 3.62 -2.71
C TRP A 58 -3.69 3.78 -2.88
N VAL A 59 -3.13 4.82 -2.26
CA VAL A 59 -1.69 5.07 -2.25
C VAL A 59 -0.93 3.93 -1.57
N ASP A 60 -1.38 3.50 -0.38
CA ASP A 60 -0.75 2.41 0.38
C ASP A 60 -0.81 1.09 -0.38
N LYS A 61 -1.96 0.74 -0.99
CA LYS A 61 -2.11 -0.47 -1.80
C LYS A 61 -1.14 -0.48 -2.99
N ALA A 62 -1.08 0.60 -3.75
CA ALA A 62 -0.21 0.70 -4.92
C ALA A 62 1.27 0.66 -4.53
N ALA A 63 1.66 1.32 -3.43
CA ALA A 63 3.01 1.24 -2.90
C ALA A 63 3.36 -0.18 -2.44
N GLY A 64 2.44 -0.86 -1.74
CA GLY A 64 2.62 -2.24 -1.29
C GLY A 64 2.82 -3.22 -2.44
N GLU A 65 2.02 -3.09 -3.51
CA GLU A 65 2.15 -3.88 -4.73
C GLU A 65 3.51 -3.66 -5.42
N TYR A 66 3.99 -2.42 -5.49
CA TYR A 66 5.30 -2.10 -6.07
C TYR A 66 6.44 -2.69 -5.24
N ILE A 67 6.38 -2.56 -3.92
CA ILE A 67 7.38 -3.14 -3.01
C ILE A 67 7.39 -4.67 -3.12
N ASN A 68 6.21 -5.29 -3.22
CA ASN A 68 6.09 -6.74 -3.37
C ASN A 68 6.67 -7.23 -4.72
N LEU A 69 6.47 -6.45 -5.79
CA LEU A 69 7.08 -6.73 -7.09
C LEU A 69 8.60 -6.70 -6.98
N LYS A 70 9.18 -5.60 -6.47
CA LYS A 70 10.63 -5.46 -6.30
C LYS A 70 11.22 -6.51 -5.36
N LYS A 71 10.47 -6.92 -4.33
CA LYS A 71 10.85 -8.04 -3.47
C LYS A 71 10.98 -9.34 -4.27
N THR A 72 9.97 -9.64 -5.09
CA THR A 72 9.87 -10.90 -5.83
C THR A 72 10.87 -10.97 -6.97
N THR A 73 11.23 -9.83 -7.58
CA THR A 73 12.27 -9.75 -8.62
C THR A 73 13.69 -9.65 -8.05
N GLY A 74 13.85 -9.48 -6.73
CA GLY A 74 15.16 -9.31 -6.10
C GLY A 74 15.78 -7.92 -6.34
N GLU A 75 14.96 -6.92 -6.68
CA GLU A 75 15.36 -5.55 -7.00
C GLU A 75 15.08 -4.56 -5.86
N LEU A 76 14.89 -5.06 -4.64
CA LEU A 76 14.79 -4.19 -3.47
C LEU A 76 16.15 -3.51 -3.19
N PRO A 77 16.19 -2.18 -2.99
CA PRO A 77 17.42 -1.48 -2.60
C PRO A 77 18.02 -2.03 -1.32
N GLU A 78 19.34 -2.06 -1.17
CA GLU A 78 19.98 -2.57 0.07
C GLU A 78 19.65 -1.71 1.31
N ASP A 79 19.27 -0.44 1.12
CA ASP A 79 19.04 0.56 2.17
C ASP A 79 17.56 0.94 2.38
N TYR A 80 16.61 0.12 1.91
CA TYR A 80 15.19 0.37 2.18
C TYR A 80 14.90 0.37 3.70
N ASP A 81 13.97 1.22 4.14
CA ASP A 81 13.53 1.26 5.53
C ASP A 81 12.01 1.13 5.63
N LEU A 82 11.56 -0.13 5.77
CA LEU A 82 10.15 -0.48 5.93
C LEU A 82 9.73 -0.57 7.42
N LEU A 83 10.69 -0.50 8.35
CA LEU A 83 10.46 -0.50 9.79
C LEU A 83 9.92 0.84 10.30
N LEU A 84 10.16 1.93 9.55
CA LEU A 84 9.53 3.24 9.78
C LEU A 84 7.99 3.16 9.79
N LEU A 85 7.38 2.29 8.97
CA LEU A 85 5.93 2.07 8.97
C LEU A 85 5.45 1.37 10.25
N VAL A 86 6.19 0.36 10.73
CA VAL A 86 5.85 -0.38 11.96
C VAL A 86 5.80 0.56 13.17
N ASN A 87 6.70 1.55 13.23
CA ASN A 87 6.72 2.53 14.30
C ASN A 87 5.63 3.61 14.16
N GLN A 88 5.22 3.95 12.93
CA GLN A 88 4.14 4.93 12.66
C GLN A 88 2.72 4.37 12.80
N VAL A 89 2.50 3.06 12.60
CA VAL A 89 1.17 2.41 12.74
C VAL A 89 0.70 2.31 14.21
N LYS A 90 1.48 2.82 15.18
CA LYS A 90 1.03 3.09 16.56
C LYS A 90 0.09 4.31 16.69
N LEU A 91 -0.77 4.57 15.71
CA LEU A 91 -1.75 5.68 15.75
C LEU A 91 -3.13 5.14 16.18
N GLY A 92 -3.35 5.05 17.49
CA GLY A 92 -4.67 4.92 18.11
C GLY A 92 -5.03 3.50 18.59
N ASP A 93 -4.98 3.30 19.92
CA ASP A 93 -5.49 2.19 20.77
C ASP A 93 -5.32 0.72 20.32
N THR A 94 -4.71 0.48 19.17
CA THR A 94 -4.42 -0.83 18.60
C THR A 94 -2.95 -0.84 18.20
N SER A 95 -2.10 -1.24 19.14
CA SER A 95 -0.72 -1.61 18.82
C SER A 95 -0.75 -2.87 17.95
N VAL A 96 -0.62 -2.74 16.64
CA VAL A 96 -0.20 -3.87 15.83
C VAL A 96 1.29 -4.08 16.11
N ASN A 97 1.57 -4.86 17.16
CA ASN A 97 2.93 -5.29 17.49
C ASN A 97 3.43 -6.23 16.40
N LEU A 98 3.95 -5.68 15.30
CA LEU A 98 4.70 -6.43 14.29
C LEU A 98 6.12 -6.77 14.78
N GLY A 99 6.50 -6.36 15.99
CA GLY A 99 7.88 -6.39 16.51
C GLY A 99 8.17 -7.34 17.68
N GLU A 100 7.19 -7.79 18.46
CA GLU A 100 7.46 -8.60 19.66
C GLU A 100 6.62 -9.89 19.65
N GLY A 101 7.23 -10.99 19.21
CA GLY A 101 6.81 -12.34 19.62
C GLY A 101 6.34 -13.31 18.53
N THR A 102 6.15 -12.91 17.26
CA THR A 102 5.61 -13.85 16.23
C THR A 102 6.36 -13.87 14.90
N ALA A 103 7.13 -12.85 14.55
CA ALA A 103 7.96 -12.81 13.34
C ALA A 103 9.43 -12.95 13.73
N SER A 104 9.97 -14.16 13.61
CA SER A 104 11.33 -14.52 14.03
C SER A 104 12.42 -14.15 13.00
N SER A 105 12.04 -13.72 11.79
CA SER A 105 12.98 -13.29 10.74
C SER A 105 12.62 -11.93 10.12
N ASP A 106 13.63 -11.23 9.63
CA ASP A 106 13.47 -9.93 8.94
C ASP A 106 12.55 -10.04 7.72
N GLU A 107 12.56 -11.19 7.04
CA GLU A 107 11.66 -11.46 5.93
C GLU A 107 10.19 -11.56 6.36
N GLN A 108 9.90 -12.17 7.51
CA GLN A 108 8.53 -12.23 8.04
C GLN A 108 8.01 -10.84 8.39
N ARG A 109 8.86 -9.97 8.94
CA ARG A 109 8.52 -8.56 9.22
C ARG A 109 8.26 -7.78 7.93
N LEU A 110 9.11 -7.97 6.93
CA LEU A 110 8.94 -7.39 5.59
C LEU A 110 7.59 -7.79 4.98
N ASN A 111 7.28 -9.09 4.99
CA ASN A 111 6.01 -9.62 4.48
C ASN A 111 4.81 -9.04 5.24
N ALA A 112 4.92 -8.86 6.56
CA ALA A 112 3.85 -8.28 7.35
C ALA A 112 3.59 -6.81 6.99
N VAL A 113 4.65 -6.03 6.76
CA VAL A 113 4.53 -4.62 6.31
C VAL A 113 3.90 -4.53 4.92
N ILE A 114 4.37 -5.34 3.97
CA ILE A 114 3.82 -5.40 2.60
C ILE A 114 2.33 -5.79 2.66
N ASN A 115 1.98 -6.81 3.43
CA ASN A 115 0.59 -7.21 3.62
C ASN A 115 -0.26 -6.12 4.26
N PHE A 116 0.27 -5.39 5.25
CA PHE A 116 -0.44 -4.27 5.86
C PHE A 116 -0.74 -3.16 4.84
N LEU A 117 0.22 -2.78 4.00
CA LEU A 117 0.01 -1.79 2.93
C LEU A 117 -1.04 -2.27 1.91
N MET A 118 -0.99 -3.54 1.52
CA MET A 118 -1.88 -4.08 0.49
C MET A 118 -3.30 -4.36 0.97
N ILE A 119 -3.51 -4.79 2.22
CA ILE A 119 -4.85 -5.24 2.69
C ILE A 119 -5.17 -4.86 4.14
N GLY A 120 -4.22 -4.29 4.89
CA GLY A 120 -4.38 -4.02 6.33
C GLY A 120 -5.53 -3.06 6.66
N ARG A 121 -5.87 -2.16 5.73
CA ARG A 121 -6.91 -1.14 5.89
C ARG A 121 -8.21 -1.45 5.13
N ASP A 122 -8.36 -2.65 4.55
CA ASP A 122 -9.53 -3.00 3.74
C ASP A 122 -10.85 -2.95 4.52
N ARG A 123 -10.79 -3.12 5.84
CA ARG A 123 -11.96 -2.96 6.72
C ARG A 123 -12.56 -1.56 6.67
N GLU A 124 -11.75 -0.53 6.42
CA GLU A 124 -12.23 0.86 6.27
C GLU A 124 -13.09 1.02 5.01
N LEU A 125 -12.80 0.26 3.95
CA LEU A 125 -13.53 0.28 2.69
C LEU A 125 -14.96 -0.24 2.81
N ILE A 126 -15.25 -1.07 3.82
CA ILE A 126 -16.60 -1.63 4.04
C ILE A 126 -17.65 -0.52 4.19
N ARG A 127 -17.27 0.64 4.76
CA ARG A 127 -18.17 1.79 4.92
C ARG A 127 -18.63 2.41 3.58
N PHE A 128 -17.88 2.16 2.51
CA PHE A 128 -18.15 2.66 1.16
C PHE A 128 -18.86 1.62 0.30
N ARG A 129 -19.12 0.41 0.83
CA ARG A 129 -19.74 -0.67 0.09
C ARG A 129 -21.18 -0.34 -0.26
N ARG A 130 -21.54 -0.40 -1.55
CA ARG A 130 -22.94 -0.32 -2.00
C ARG A 130 -23.46 -1.70 -2.37
N MET A 131 -24.63 -2.07 -1.85
CA MET A 131 -25.31 -3.29 -2.29
C MET A 131 -25.88 -3.05 -3.69
N SER A 132 -25.66 -3.98 -4.61
CA SER A 132 -26.32 -3.97 -5.91
C SER A 132 -27.84 -4.01 -5.67
N ARG A 133 -28.57 -3.12 -6.35
CA ARG A 133 -30.03 -3.19 -6.40
C ARG A 133 -30.50 -4.36 -7.25
#